data_AF-A0A7J8ACZ6-F1
#
_entry.id   AF-A0A7J8ACZ6-F1
#
_cell.length_a   1.000
_cell.length_b   1.000
_cell.length_c   1.000
_cell.angle_alpha   90.00
_cell.angle_beta   90.00
_cell.angle_gamma   90.00
#
_symmetry.space_group_name_H-M   'P 1'
#
loop_
_entity.id
_entity.type
_entity.pdbx_description
1 polymer ?
#
loop_
_entity_poly.entity_id
_entity_poly.type
_entity_poly.pdbx_seq_one_letter_code
_entity_poly.pdbx_strand_id
1 'polypeptide(L)'
;MQISEAMSQYRNRSCFMKEALFRLFRETFSTKVTMPALLKEFLLYSTPTFICFCPLDAAKLVMRWLCKHEHPKRQTVAMSITCVLALQLSREQTAQLQEELLRAVKELLTIVKRKTTEKLNDITLLVALKALWNLTDESPIACKYFMENQGLAIFIQVLEAFSGSAIQSKVLGLLYRTIQNWPSSSCKTTSLVTYRSFKAFFPLLGDFSQPEGQLWALWAMHHVCSRDPGKYCTMLAGEGGMQLLCDVQEHSEADPPARRIAASILEDFRMHFMNQQRRPLC
;
A
#
# COMPACT_ATOMS: atom_id res chain seq x y z
N MET A 1 13.16 36.65 -0.36
CA MET A 1 12.75 37.61 -1.40
C MET A 1 13.47 37.33 -2.73
N GLN A 2 14.81 37.33 -2.78
CA GLN A 2 15.59 37.13 -4.02
C GLN A 2 15.35 35.78 -4.76
N ILE A 3 15.07 34.69 -4.05
CA ILE A 3 14.81 33.38 -4.67
C ILE A 3 13.46 33.39 -5.42
N SER A 4 12.42 33.98 -4.84
CA SER A 4 11.08 34.04 -5.47
C SER A 4 11.11 34.84 -6.78
N GLU A 5 11.83 35.96 -6.77
CA GLU A 5 12.00 36.86 -7.92
C GLU A 5 12.81 36.20 -9.05
N ALA A 6 13.89 35.51 -8.70
CA ALA A 6 14.67 34.73 -9.66
C ALA A 6 13.83 33.61 -10.30
N MET A 7 13.01 32.89 -9.53
CA MET A 7 12.16 31.79 -10.04
C MET A 7 11.05 32.31 -10.99
N SER A 8 10.55 33.53 -10.78
CA SER A 8 9.52 34.14 -11.65
C SER A 8 10.01 34.37 -13.09
N GLN A 9 11.31 34.63 -13.29
CA GLN A 9 11.91 34.89 -14.60
C GLN A 9 12.11 33.62 -15.44
N TYR A 10 12.06 32.43 -14.82
CA TYR A 10 12.27 31.13 -15.49
C TYR A 10 10.98 30.30 -15.66
N ARG A 11 9.81 30.87 -15.32
CA ARG A 11 8.48 30.22 -15.29
C ARG A 11 8.05 29.44 -16.55
N ASN A 12 8.63 29.73 -17.72
CA ASN A 12 8.23 29.17 -19.01
C ASN A 12 9.21 28.12 -19.58
N ARG A 13 10.19 27.62 -18.82
CA ARG A 13 11.18 26.65 -19.31
C ARG A 13 11.08 25.31 -18.56
N SER A 14 10.67 24.24 -19.25
CA SER A 14 10.60 22.86 -18.71
C SER A 14 11.95 22.37 -18.13
N CYS A 15 13.08 22.89 -18.63
CA CYS A 15 14.43 22.61 -18.12
C CYS A 15 14.66 23.10 -16.67
N PHE A 16 13.87 24.06 -16.20
CA PHE A 16 14.02 24.64 -14.87
C PHE A 16 13.59 23.67 -13.76
N MET A 17 12.62 22.80 -14.03
CA MET A 17 12.17 21.78 -13.06
C MET A 17 13.27 20.79 -12.71
N LYS A 18 14.00 20.32 -13.74
CA LYS A 18 15.15 19.44 -13.55
C LYS A 18 16.24 20.16 -12.76
N GLU A 19 16.56 21.41 -13.10
CA GLU A 19 17.60 22.18 -12.43
C GLU A 19 17.21 22.61 -11.00
N ALA A 20 15.95 22.95 -10.75
CA ALA A 20 15.43 23.31 -9.43
C ALA A 20 15.35 22.10 -8.51
N LEU A 21 14.84 20.94 -8.99
CA LEU A 21 14.90 19.68 -8.23
C LEU A 21 16.35 19.25 -8.02
N PHE A 22 17.22 19.39 -9.01
CA PHE A 22 18.65 19.08 -8.91
C PHE A 22 19.39 20.01 -7.94
N ARG A 23 19.02 21.30 -7.88
CA ARG A 23 19.58 22.28 -6.93
C ARG A 23 19.03 22.09 -5.52
N LEU A 24 17.72 21.95 -5.33
CA LEU A 24 17.13 21.57 -4.04
C LEU A 24 17.75 20.27 -3.54
N PHE A 25 17.96 19.31 -4.44
CA PHE A 25 18.64 18.06 -4.16
C PHE A 25 20.11 18.27 -3.74
N ARG A 26 20.88 19.05 -4.51
CA ARG A 26 22.29 19.35 -4.22
C ARG A 26 22.44 20.07 -2.87
N GLU A 27 21.58 21.04 -2.59
CA GLU A 27 21.56 21.76 -1.32
C GLU A 27 21.13 20.86 -0.16
N THR A 28 20.11 20.01 -0.34
CA THR A 28 19.67 19.02 0.68
C THR A 28 20.72 17.93 0.94
N PHE A 29 21.55 17.62 -0.05
CA PHE A 29 22.67 16.67 0.06
C PHE A 29 23.91 17.30 0.70
N SER A 30 24.10 18.61 0.54
CA SER A 30 25.24 19.36 1.09
C SER A 30 25.05 19.74 2.57
N THR A 31 23.82 19.65 3.10
CA THR A 31 23.54 19.90 4.51
C THR A 31 23.74 18.64 5.37
N LYS A 32 24.27 18.81 6.60
CA LYS A 32 24.43 17.70 7.57
C LYS A 32 23.11 17.03 7.98
N VAL A 33 21.99 17.73 7.77
CA VAL A 33 20.63 17.30 8.08
C VAL A 33 19.85 17.20 6.77
N THR A 34 19.26 16.04 6.50
CA THR A 34 18.27 15.87 5.44
C THR A 34 17.10 16.79 5.76
N MET A 35 16.71 17.69 4.85
CA MET A 35 15.54 18.56 5.02
C MET A 35 14.33 18.18 4.13
N PRO A 36 13.76 16.96 4.27
CA PRO A 36 12.47 16.61 3.66
C PRO A 36 11.35 17.60 4.02
N ALA A 37 11.43 18.27 5.17
CA ALA A 37 10.47 19.28 5.60
C ALA A 37 10.46 20.51 4.68
N LEU A 38 11.62 21.02 4.27
CA LEU A 38 11.71 22.14 3.33
C LEU A 38 11.30 21.75 1.91
N LEU A 39 11.61 20.51 1.50
CA LEU A 39 11.10 19.94 0.25
C LEU A 39 9.57 19.81 0.27
N LYS A 40 9.02 19.34 1.38
CA LYS A 40 7.57 19.24 1.59
C LYS A 40 6.91 20.61 1.56
N GLU A 41 7.46 21.61 2.24
CA GLU A 41 6.98 22.99 2.18
C GLU A 41 7.10 23.57 0.78
N PHE A 42 8.24 23.46 0.12
CA PHE A 42 8.44 23.96 -1.24
C PHE A 42 7.46 23.34 -2.24
N LEU A 43 7.24 22.03 -2.17
CA LEU A 43 6.29 21.32 -3.03
C LEU A 43 4.82 21.64 -2.68
N LEU A 44 4.49 21.88 -1.41
CA LEU A 44 3.14 22.28 -0.98
C LEU A 44 2.81 23.73 -1.32
N TYR A 45 3.78 24.64 -1.20
CA TYR A 45 3.62 26.08 -1.50
C TYR A 45 3.75 26.40 -2.99
N SER A 46 4.25 25.47 -3.81
CA SER A 46 4.21 25.55 -5.28
C SER A 46 2.80 25.22 -5.81
N THR A 47 1.80 25.96 -5.33
CA THR A 47 0.45 25.98 -5.90
C THR A 47 0.45 26.76 -7.24
N PRO A 48 -0.57 26.59 -8.10
CA PRO A 48 -0.47 26.78 -9.56
C PRO A 48 -0.19 28.21 -10.05
N THR A 49 -0.10 29.19 -9.14
CA THR A 49 -0.08 30.62 -9.49
C THR A 49 1.32 31.19 -9.71
N PHE A 50 2.40 30.55 -9.23
CA PHE A 50 3.75 31.13 -9.29
C PHE A 50 4.80 30.34 -10.08
N ILE A 51 4.61 29.04 -10.32
CA ILE A 51 5.56 28.19 -11.04
C ILE A 51 4.75 27.23 -11.93
N CYS A 52 5.17 27.02 -13.19
CA CYS A 52 4.64 25.95 -14.04
C CYS A 52 5.13 24.59 -13.51
N PHE A 53 4.56 24.16 -12.38
CA PHE A 53 4.86 22.89 -11.73
C PHE A 53 3.90 21.84 -12.28
N CYS A 54 4.43 20.87 -13.03
CA CYS A 54 3.69 19.68 -13.45
C CYS A 54 4.02 18.55 -12.46
N PRO A 55 3.14 18.21 -11.49
CA PRO A 55 3.41 17.16 -10.49
C PRO A 55 3.73 15.81 -11.13
N LEU A 56 3.13 15.54 -12.29
CA LEU A 56 3.32 14.30 -13.06
C LEU A 56 4.76 14.13 -13.56
N ASP A 57 5.34 15.15 -14.18
CA ASP A 57 6.69 15.08 -14.72
C ASP A 57 7.74 15.03 -13.60
N ALA A 58 7.49 15.75 -12.51
CA ALA A 58 8.30 15.66 -11.30
C ALA A 58 8.27 14.25 -10.72
N ALA A 59 7.08 13.63 -10.63
CA ALA A 59 6.93 12.26 -10.14
C ALA A 59 7.67 11.25 -11.02
N LYS A 60 7.56 11.34 -12.36
CA LYS A 60 8.32 10.47 -13.29
C LYS A 60 9.82 10.58 -13.06
N LEU A 61 10.35 11.79 -12.94
CA LEU A 61 11.78 12.02 -12.74
C LEU A 61 12.28 11.43 -11.42
N VAL A 62 11.56 11.70 -10.32
CA VAL A 62 11.95 11.26 -8.98
C VAL A 62 11.83 9.73 -8.85
N MET A 63 10.78 9.13 -9.40
CA MET A 63 10.59 7.66 -9.41
C MET A 63 11.69 6.95 -10.19
N ARG A 64 12.11 7.48 -11.35
CA ARG A 64 13.27 6.95 -12.09
C ARG A 64 14.55 7.01 -11.26
N TRP A 65 14.72 8.06 -10.46
CA TRP A 65 15.90 8.24 -9.64
C TRP A 65 15.90 7.37 -8.38
N LEU A 66 14.74 7.14 -7.76
CA LEU A 66 14.56 6.14 -6.70
C LEU A 66 15.11 4.76 -7.12
N CYS A 67 14.91 4.40 -8.38
CA CYS A 67 15.33 3.12 -8.97
C CYS A 67 16.80 3.07 -9.40
N LYS A 68 17.59 4.15 -9.28
CA LYS A 68 19.01 4.17 -9.69
C LYS A 68 19.97 3.57 -8.67
N HIS A 69 19.48 3.15 -7.50
CA HIS A 69 20.27 2.50 -6.44
C HIS A 69 21.60 3.22 -6.12
N GLU A 70 21.56 4.55 -6.04
CA GLU A 70 22.72 5.33 -5.62
C GLU A 70 22.95 5.21 -4.09
N HIS A 71 23.66 6.18 -3.52
CA HIS A 71 23.93 6.26 -2.09
C HIS A 71 22.64 6.20 -1.22
N PRO A 72 22.61 5.50 -0.06
CA PRO A 72 21.42 5.32 0.78
C PRO A 72 20.66 6.62 1.11
N LYS A 73 21.40 7.68 1.47
CA LYS A 73 20.81 9.02 1.72
C LYS A 73 20.01 9.56 0.52
N ARG A 74 20.47 9.32 -0.71
CA ARG A 74 19.78 9.76 -1.93
C ARG A 74 18.51 8.96 -2.17
N GLN A 75 18.55 7.66 -1.90
CA GLN A 75 17.37 6.80 -1.93
C GLN A 75 16.30 7.31 -0.94
N THR A 76 16.68 7.64 0.30
CA THR A 76 15.75 8.19 1.31
C THR A 76 15.13 9.54 0.89
N VAL A 77 15.91 10.43 0.28
CA VAL A 77 15.39 11.70 -0.25
C VAL A 77 14.43 11.45 -1.41
N ALA A 78 14.79 10.60 -2.37
CA ALA A 78 13.92 10.24 -3.50
C ALA A 78 12.60 9.60 -3.03
N MET A 79 12.65 8.71 -2.03
CA MET A 79 11.45 8.15 -1.40
C MET A 79 10.59 9.22 -0.72
N SER A 80 11.21 10.16 0.01
CA SER A 80 10.48 11.23 0.69
C SER A 80 9.77 12.15 -0.29
N ILE A 81 10.43 12.49 -1.40
CA ILE A 81 9.83 13.30 -2.46
C ILE A 81 8.71 12.52 -3.17
N THR A 82 8.92 11.24 -3.48
CA THR A 82 7.88 10.37 -4.06
C THR A 82 6.64 10.32 -3.16
N CYS A 83 6.85 10.18 -1.85
CA CYS A 83 5.78 10.16 -0.84
C CYS A 83 4.95 11.46 -0.84
N VAL A 84 5.59 12.63 -0.97
CA VAL A 84 4.91 13.93 -1.03
C VAL A 84 4.19 14.10 -2.36
N LEU A 85 4.85 13.81 -3.48
CA LEU A 85 4.25 13.93 -4.81
C LEU A 85 3.05 13.01 -4.99
N ALA A 86 3.06 11.81 -4.39
CA ALA A 86 1.93 10.90 -4.41
C ALA A 86 0.63 11.53 -3.87
N LEU A 87 0.72 12.44 -2.90
CA LEU A 87 -0.44 13.16 -2.37
C LEU A 87 -0.94 14.29 -3.28
N GLN A 88 -0.15 14.68 -4.27
CA GLN A 88 -0.49 15.77 -5.20
C GLN A 88 -1.00 15.25 -6.55
N LEU A 89 -0.97 13.94 -6.79
CA LEU A 89 -1.38 13.34 -8.05
C LEU A 89 -2.85 12.91 -7.97
N SER A 90 -3.62 13.23 -9.01
CA SER A 90 -4.94 12.63 -9.19
C SER A 90 -4.83 11.14 -9.54
N ARG A 91 -5.96 10.43 -9.54
CA ARG A 91 -6.02 9.02 -9.94
C ARG A 91 -5.59 8.84 -11.39
N GLU A 92 -6.04 9.74 -12.28
CA GLU A 92 -5.72 9.76 -13.70
C GLU A 92 -4.23 10.04 -13.92
N GLN A 93 -3.66 11.01 -13.19
CA GLN A 93 -2.23 11.32 -13.26
C GLN A 93 -1.38 10.16 -12.75
N THR A 94 -1.78 9.52 -11.66
CA THR A 94 -1.08 8.34 -11.14
C THR A 94 -1.13 7.20 -12.15
N ALA A 95 -2.24 7.00 -12.86
CA ALA A 95 -2.33 6.02 -13.94
C ALA A 95 -1.43 6.33 -15.15
N GLN A 96 -1.20 7.61 -15.44
CA GLN A 96 -0.28 8.05 -16.51
C GLN A 96 1.20 7.83 -16.20
N LEU A 97 1.55 7.51 -14.95
CA LEU A 97 2.92 7.15 -14.56
C LEU A 97 3.34 5.75 -15.03
N GLN A 98 2.39 4.86 -15.35
CA GLN A 98 2.63 3.55 -15.97
C GLN A 98 3.87 2.79 -15.44
N GLU A 99 4.95 2.74 -16.24
CA GLU A 99 6.16 1.98 -15.95
C GLU A 99 6.96 2.58 -14.78
N GLU A 100 7.01 3.90 -14.67
CA GLU A 100 7.66 4.59 -13.55
C GLU A 100 6.99 4.24 -12.22
N LEU A 101 5.66 4.17 -12.20
CA LEU A 101 4.90 3.76 -11.01
C LEU A 101 5.19 2.31 -10.66
N LEU A 102 5.17 1.39 -11.63
CA LEU A 102 5.49 -0.02 -11.41
C LEU A 102 6.90 -0.18 -10.82
N ARG A 103 7.90 0.48 -11.42
CA ARG A 103 9.29 0.43 -10.95
C ARG A 103 9.42 1.01 -9.53
N ALA A 104 8.76 2.14 -9.25
CA ALA A 104 8.78 2.75 -7.92
C ALA A 104 8.13 1.84 -6.86
N VAL A 105 6.96 1.26 -7.13
CA VAL A 105 6.30 0.32 -6.21
C VAL A 105 7.17 -0.90 -5.94
N LYS A 106 7.77 -1.48 -6.99
CA LYS A 106 8.69 -2.63 -6.87
C LYS A 106 9.92 -2.29 -6.04
N GLU A 107 10.49 -1.10 -6.22
CA GLU A 107 11.66 -0.65 -5.48
C GLU A 107 11.32 -0.41 -4.00
N LEU A 108 10.22 0.27 -3.72
CA LEU A 108 9.74 0.48 -2.35
C LEU A 108 9.50 -0.85 -1.63
N LEU A 109 8.88 -1.83 -2.29
CA LEU A 109 8.69 -3.17 -1.74
C LEU A 109 10.02 -3.89 -1.47
N THR A 110 11.01 -3.72 -2.35
CA THR A 110 12.36 -4.28 -2.16
C THR A 110 13.04 -3.68 -0.92
N ILE A 111 12.91 -2.36 -0.71
CA ILE A 111 13.43 -1.68 0.47
C ILE A 111 12.74 -2.16 1.74
N VAL A 112 11.41 -2.24 1.74
CA VAL A 112 10.62 -2.74 2.89
C VAL A 112 11.04 -4.16 3.24
N LYS A 113 11.11 -5.06 2.26
CA LYS A 113 11.54 -6.44 2.46
C LYS A 113 12.93 -6.51 3.09
N ARG A 114 13.90 -5.82 2.50
CA ARG A 114 15.28 -5.80 2.99
C ARG A 114 15.37 -5.30 4.43
N LYS A 115 14.75 -4.16 4.74
CA LYS A 115 14.74 -3.57 6.09
C LYS A 115 14.06 -4.45 7.12
N THR A 116 13.03 -5.18 6.69
CA THR A 116 12.33 -6.16 7.52
C THR A 116 13.22 -7.37 7.82
N THR A 117 13.91 -7.91 6.81
CA THR A 117 14.88 -9.02 7.00
C THR A 117 16.05 -8.60 7.91
N GLU A 118 16.51 -7.36 7.79
CA GLU A 118 17.53 -6.77 8.66
C GLU A 118 17.00 -6.44 10.08
N LYS A 119 15.68 -6.60 10.33
CA LYS A 119 14.97 -6.19 11.56
C LYS A 119 15.22 -4.73 11.96
N LEU A 120 15.40 -3.85 10.97
CA LEU A 120 15.64 -2.42 11.20
C LEU A 120 14.34 -1.61 11.13
N ASN A 121 13.89 -1.14 12.29
CA ASN A 121 12.84 -0.12 12.38
C ASN A 121 13.46 1.28 12.32
N ASP A 122 13.85 1.70 11.12
CA ASP A 122 14.47 3.01 10.87
C ASP A 122 13.57 3.96 10.05
N ILE A 123 14.00 5.21 9.92
CA ILE A 123 13.29 6.22 9.12
C ILE A 123 13.09 5.79 7.66
N THR A 124 13.99 4.96 7.12
CA THR A 124 13.93 4.49 5.74
C THR A 124 12.74 3.55 5.55
N LEU A 125 12.57 2.58 6.45
CA LEU A 125 11.41 1.69 6.46
C LEU A 125 10.10 2.48 6.60
N LEU A 126 10.05 3.41 7.55
CA LEU A 126 8.86 4.22 7.80
C LEU A 126 8.47 5.08 6.58
N VAL A 127 9.44 5.71 5.94
CA VAL A 127 9.20 6.53 4.73
C VAL A 127 8.78 5.64 3.56
N ALA A 128 9.38 4.46 3.38
CA ALA A 128 9.00 3.53 2.33
C ALA A 128 7.54 3.03 2.49
N LEU A 129 7.16 2.64 3.71
CA LEU A 129 5.78 2.24 4.02
C LEU A 129 4.79 3.40 3.79
N LYS A 130 5.16 4.63 4.18
CA LYS A 130 4.30 5.81 3.96
C LYS A 130 4.19 6.19 2.48
N ALA A 131 5.27 6.04 1.70
CA ALA A 131 5.25 6.26 0.27
C ALA A 131 4.33 5.25 -0.43
N LEU A 132 4.44 3.96 -0.06
CA LEU A 132 3.54 2.92 -0.55
C LEU A 132 2.09 3.25 -0.21
N TRP A 133 1.81 3.66 1.04
CA TRP A 133 0.47 4.11 1.43
C TRP A 133 -0.07 5.17 0.50
N ASN A 134 0.66 6.29 0.36
CA ASN A 134 0.15 7.42 -0.41
C ASN A 134 -0.04 7.05 -1.89
N LEU A 135 0.80 6.16 -2.45
CA LEU A 135 0.63 5.69 -3.82
C LEU A 135 -0.61 4.79 -3.97
N THR A 136 -0.94 3.96 -2.98
CA THR A 136 -2.05 3.00 -3.06
C THR A 136 -3.39 3.53 -2.51
N ASP A 137 -3.41 4.63 -1.77
CA ASP A 137 -4.60 5.13 -1.07
C ASP A 137 -5.77 5.42 -2.04
N GLU A 138 -5.46 6.00 -3.20
CA GLU A 138 -6.46 6.40 -4.20
C GLU A 138 -6.24 5.83 -5.60
N SER A 139 -5.28 4.92 -5.78
CA SER A 139 -4.87 4.45 -7.11
C SER A 139 -5.04 2.95 -7.28
N PRO A 140 -6.12 2.47 -7.94
CA PRO A 140 -6.33 1.05 -8.20
C PRO A 140 -5.17 0.40 -8.98
N ILE A 141 -4.52 1.16 -9.87
CA ILE A 141 -3.36 0.67 -10.63
C ILE A 141 -2.12 0.49 -9.74
N ALA A 142 -1.90 1.37 -8.75
CA ALA A 142 -0.84 1.18 -7.77
C ALA A 142 -1.11 -0.04 -6.88
N CYS A 143 -2.37 -0.25 -6.47
CA CYS A 143 -2.79 -1.44 -5.73
C CYS A 143 -2.56 -2.73 -6.54
N LYS A 144 -2.87 -2.70 -7.84
CA LYS A 144 -2.56 -3.81 -8.76
C LYS A 144 -1.06 -4.12 -8.75
N TYR A 145 -0.21 -3.13 -8.98
CA TYR A 145 1.24 -3.32 -9.01
C TYR A 145 1.81 -3.78 -7.66
N PHE A 146 1.27 -3.28 -6.54
CA PHE A 146 1.68 -3.71 -5.20
C PHE A 146 1.54 -5.23 -5.04
N MET A 147 0.38 -5.77 -5.42
CA MET A 147 0.10 -7.19 -5.23
C MET A 147 0.80 -8.08 -6.27
N GLU A 148 0.88 -7.64 -7.52
CA GLU A 148 1.64 -8.36 -8.56
C GLU A 148 3.13 -8.49 -8.20
N ASN A 149 3.65 -7.58 -7.35
CA ASN A 149 5.02 -7.60 -6.85
C ASN A 149 5.14 -8.17 -5.42
N GLN A 150 4.26 -9.11 -5.04
CA GLN A 150 4.31 -9.83 -3.75
C GLN A 150 4.16 -8.92 -2.52
N GLY A 151 3.56 -7.74 -2.66
CA GLY A 151 3.44 -6.77 -1.57
C GLY A 151 2.75 -7.34 -0.33
N LEU A 152 1.72 -8.17 -0.51
CA LEU A 152 1.05 -8.85 0.61
C LEU A 152 1.99 -9.76 1.40
N ALA A 153 2.77 -10.61 0.72
CA ALA A 153 3.69 -11.52 1.38
C ALA A 153 4.81 -10.77 2.14
N ILE A 154 5.31 -9.68 1.56
CA ILE A 154 6.29 -8.80 2.21
C ILE A 154 5.67 -8.16 3.46
N PHE A 155 4.43 -7.70 3.37
CA PHE A 155 3.76 -7.03 4.48
C PHE A 155 3.41 -7.99 5.62
N ILE A 156 3.08 -9.25 5.31
CA ILE A 156 2.96 -10.31 6.33
C ILE A 156 4.30 -10.46 7.08
N GLN A 157 5.43 -10.50 6.37
CA GLN A 157 6.74 -10.56 7.01
C GLN A 157 7.02 -9.33 7.89
N VAL A 158 6.55 -8.14 7.51
CA VAL A 158 6.67 -6.92 8.32
C VAL A 158 5.85 -7.06 9.62
N LEU A 159 4.63 -7.58 9.54
CA LEU A 159 3.77 -7.81 10.70
C LEU A 159 4.38 -8.85 11.65
N GLU A 160 4.96 -9.92 11.11
CA GLU A 160 5.66 -10.95 11.89
C GLU A 160 6.94 -10.41 12.54
N ALA A 161 7.73 -9.62 11.81
CA ALA A 161 9.01 -9.10 12.31
C ALA A 161 8.86 -7.97 13.34
N PHE A 162 7.77 -7.19 13.28
CA PHE A 162 7.54 -6.01 14.10
C PHE A 162 6.22 -6.07 14.87
N SER A 163 5.81 -7.26 15.30
CA SER A 163 4.61 -7.49 16.12
C SER A 163 4.60 -6.61 17.38
N GLY A 164 3.49 -5.93 17.65
CA GLY A 164 3.33 -5.04 18.82
C GLY A 164 3.95 -3.66 18.68
N SER A 165 4.42 -3.28 17.48
CA SER A 165 4.98 -1.95 17.21
C SER A 165 3.99 -1.02 16.52
N ALA A 166 4.25 0.30 16.58
CA ALA A 166 3.48 1.29 15.81
C ALA A 166 3.58 1.13 14.28
N ILE A 167 4.51 0.29 13.77
CA ILE A 167 4.53 -0.10 12.35
C ILE A 167 3.35 -1.02 12.03
N GLN A 168 2.96 -1.88 12.96
CA GLN A 168 1.93 -2.89 12.75
C GLN A 168 0.60 -2.26 12.31
N SER A 169 0.08 -1.29 13.07
CA SER A 169 -1.19 -0.60 12.72
C SER A 169 -1.11 0.12 11.37
N LYS A 170 0.05 0.71 11.02
CA LYS A 170 0.26 1.38 9.72
C LYS A 170 0.23 0.38 8.55
N VAL A 171 0.87 -0.77 8.73
CA VAL A 171 0.93 -1.84 7.73
C VAL A 171 -0.45 -2.47 7.55
N LEU A 172 -1.18 -2.73 8.64
CA LEU A 172 -2.53 -3.28 8.58
C LEU A 172 -3.50 -2.33 7.87
N GLY A 173 -3.46 -1.03 8.16
CA GLY A 173 -4.27 -0.06 7.43
C GLY A 173 -3.92 -0.03 5.93
N LEU A 174 -2.64 -0.17 5.58
CA LEU A 174 -2.19 -0.12 4.18
C LEU A 174 -2.68 -1.34 3.42
N LEU A 175 -2.61 -2.50 4.06
CA LEU A 175 -3.21 -3.73 3.54
C LEU A 175 -4.69 -3.48 3.30
N TYR A 176 -5.44 -3.04 4.31
CA TYR A 176 -6.88 -2.78 4.22
C TYR A 176 -7.26 -1.90 3.01
N ARG A 177 -6.57 -0.77 2.79
CA ARG A 177 -6.82 0.11 1.63
C ARG A 177 -6.51 -0.58 0.30
N THR A 178 -5.35 -1.22 0.20
CA THR A 178 -4.88 -1.87 -1.04
C THR A 178 -5.83 -2.98 -1.48
N ILE A 179 -6.32 -3.70 -0.49
CA ILE A 179 -7.32 -4.74 -0.55
C ILE A 179 -8.66 -4.21 -1.11
N GLN A 180 -9.15 -3.08 -0.60
CA GLN A 180 -10.43 -2.49 -1.03
C GLN A 180 -10.40 -2.02 -2.47
N ASN A 181 -9.26 -1.49 -2.91
CA ASN A 181 -9.05 -0.98 -4.26
C ASN A 181 -8.58 -2.06 -5.24
N TRP A 182 -8.62 -3.33 -4.84
CA TRP A 182 -8.21 -4.45 -5.67
C TRP A 182 -9.16 -4.63 -6.86
N PRO A 183 -8.65 -4.65 -8.11
CA PRO A 183 -9.50 -4.95 -9.26
C PRO A 183 -9.87 -6.44 -9.27
N SER A 184 -11.05 -6.76 -8.73
CA SER A 184 -11.57 -8.10 -8.47
C SER A 184 -11.69 -9.02 -9.70
N SER A 185 -11.57 -8.51 -10.93
CA SER A 185 -11.91 -9.25 -12.16
C SER A 185 -10.75 -9.56 -13.11
N SER A 186 -9.53 -9.03 -12.92
CA SER A 186 -8.46 -9.16 -13.93
C SER A 186 -7.10 -9.63 -13.41
N CYS A 187 -6.91 -9.75 -12.10
CA CYS A 187 -5.61 -10.15 -11.57
C CYS A 187 -5.41 -11.67 -11.64
N LYS A 188 -4.57 -12.11 -12.58
CA LYS A 188 -4.20 -13.51 -12.83
C LYS A 188 -3.27 -14.12 -11.77
N THR A 189 -3.11 -13.50 -10.59
CA THR A 189 -2.20 -14.02 -9.56
C THR A 189 -2.80 -15.26 -8.90
N THR A 190 -2.58 -16.42 -9.50
CA THR A 190 -3.00 -17.75 -9.03
C THR A 190 -2.15 -18.31 -7.89
N SER A 191 -1.17 -17.56 -7.37
CA SER A 191 -0.18 -18.11 -6.43
C SER A 191 0.29 -17.12 -5.38
N LEU A 192 -0.63 -16.44 -4.69
CA LEU A 192 -0.28 -15.83 -3.41
C LEU A 192 -1.20 -16.39 -2.32
N VAL A 193 -0.58 -17.24 -1.51
CA VAL A 193 -1.06 -17.85 -0.26
C VAL A 193 -2.14 -18.93 -0.42
N THR A 194 -1.73 -20.16 -0.70
CA THR A 194 -2.55 -21.32 -0.39
C THR A 194 -2.49 -21.60 1.11
N TYR A 195 -3.48 -21.13 1.87
CA TYR A 195 -3.57 -21.48 3.28
C TYR A 195 -3.78 -22.99 3.44
N ARG A 196 -3.08 -23.57 4.42
CA ARG A 196 -3.28 -24.96 4.86
C ARG A 196 -4.21 -25.05 6.06
N SER A 197 -4.42 -23.91 6.75
CA SER A 197 -5.32 -23.76 7.90
C SER A 197 -5.65 -22.28 8.09
N PHE A 198 -6.85 -21.98 8.60
CA PHE A 198 -7.27 -20.66 9.05
C PHE A 198 -7.07 -20.41 10.54
N LYS A 199 -6.66 -21.41 11.33
CA LYS A 199 -6.50 -21.26 12.79
C LYS A 199 -5.59 -20.10 13.21
N ALA A 200 -4.60 -19.74 12.39
CA ALA A 200 -3.73 -18.59 12.64
C ALA A 200 -4.48 -17.24 12.64
N PHE A 201 -5.63 -17.16 11.97
CA PHE A 201 -6.47 -15.96 11.90
C PHE A 201 -7.49 -15.87 13.03
N PHE A 202 -7.86 -16.99 13.66
CA PHE A 202 -8.94 -17.01 14.65
C PHE A 202 -8.70 -16.11 15.86
N PRO A 203 -7.49 -16.03 16.44
CA PRO A 203 -7.21 -15.06 17.50
C PRO A 203 -7.41 -13.61 17.04
N LEU A 204 -7.12 -13.31 15.77
CA LEU A 204 -7.32 -11.98 15.20
C LEU A 204 -8.80 -11.68 14.95
N LEU A 205 -9.61 -12.70 14.63
CA LEU A 205 -11.05 -12.55 14.50
C LEU A 205 -11.72 -12.24 15.84
N GLY A 206 -11.26 -12.85 16.93
CA GLY A 206 -11.82 -12.65 18.27
C GLY A 206 -11.34 -11.39 18.99
N ASP A 207 -10.32 -10.68 18.48
CA ASP A 207 -9.74 -9.50 19.12
C ASP A 207 -10.35 -8.19 18.57
N PHE A 208 -11.47 -7.77 19.17
CA PHE A 208 -12.14 -6.50 18.84
C PHE A 208 -11.35 -5.26 19.27
N SER A 209 -10.28 -5.41 20.06
CA SER A 209 -9.41 -4.30 20.45
C SER A 209 -8.40 -3.92 19.35
N GLN A 210 -8.21 -4.78 18.35
CA GLN A 210 -7.29 -4.61 17.22
C GLN A 210 -8.05 -4.70 15.88
N PRO A 211 -8.86 -3.67 15.54
CA PRO A 211 -9.73 -3.70 14.37
C PRO A 211 -8.95 -3.92 13.06
N GLU A 212 -7.71 -3.44 12.97
CA GLU A 212 -6.91 -3.60 11.77
C GLU A 212 -6.41 -5.05 11.59
N GLY A 213 -6.14 -5.76 12.70
CA GLY A 213 -5.77 -7.17 12.68
C GLY A 213 -6.95 -8.05 12.29
N GLN A 214 -8.12 -7.77 12.86
CA GLN A 214 -9.39 -8.44 12.53
C GLN A 214 -9.77 -8.24 11.06
N LEU A 215 -9.68 -7.00 10.56
CA LEU A 215 -9.93 -6.67 9.15
C LEU A 215 -9.01 -7.40 8.18
N TRP A 216 -7.71 -7.48 8.51
CA TRP A 216 -6.75 -8.20 7.69
C TRP A 216 -7.07 -9.70 7.63
N ALA A 217 -7.39 -10.30 8.78
CA ALA A 217 -7.77 -11.70 8.87
C ALA A 217 -9.01 -12.01 8.03
N LEU A 218 -10.08 -11.24 8.23
CA LEU A 218 -11.31 -11.36 7.44
C LEU A 218 -11.04 -11.22 5.95
N TRP A 219 -10.25 -10.23 5.54
CA TRP A 219 -9.94 -10.09 4.12
C TRP A 219 -9.17 -11.28 3.57
N ALA A 220 -8.12 -11.74 4.27
CA ALA A 220 -7.30 -12.86 3.80
C ALA A 220 -8.17 -14.12 3.59
N MET A 221 -9.10 -14.35 4.50
CA MET A 221 -10.09 -15.42 4.41
C MET A 221 -11.04 -15.22 3.23
N HIS A 222 -11.64 -14.03 3.09
CA HIS A 222 -12.51 -13.69 1.96
C HIS A 222 -11.82 -13.83 0.61
N HIS A 223 -10.55 -13.43 0.53
CA HIS A 223 -9.76 -13.50 -0.69
C HIS A 223 -9.63 -14.93 -1.21
N VAL A 224 -9.29 -15.88 -0.32
CA VAL A 224 -9.12 -17.28 -0.74
C VAL A 224 -10.47 -17.98 -0.90
N CYS A 225 -11.48 -17.67 -0.07
CA CYS A 225 -12.83 -18.21 -0.19
C CYS A 225 -13.51 -17.80 -1.51
N SER A 226 -13.37 -16.56 -1.96
CA SER A 226 -13.95 -16.11 -3.23
C SER A 226 -13.25 -16.70 -4.47
N ARG A 227 -12.02 -17.21 -4.34
CA ARG A 227 -11.24 -17.77 -5.46
C ARG A 227 -11.34 -19.28 -5.60
N ASP A 228 -11.32 -20.00 -4.48
CA ASP A 228 -11.55 -21.44 -4.44
C ASP A 228 -12.53 -21.75 -3.29
N PRO A 229 -13.83 -21.46 -3.49
CA PRO A 229 -14.84 -21.67 -2.46
C PRO A 229 -14.89 -23.13 -2.00
N GLY A 230 -14.65 -24.07 -2.93
CA GLY A 230 -14.64 -25.50 -2.62
C GLY A 230 -13.64 -25.87 -1.55
N LYS A 231 -12.37 -25.50 -1.75
CA LYS A 231 -11.33 -25.82 -0.77
C LYS A 231 -11.49 -25.03 0.53
N TYR A 232 -11.66 -23.71 0.43
CA TYR A 232 -11.52 -22.83 1.59
C TYR A 232 -12.80 -22.72 2.41
N CYS A 233 -14.00 -22.77 1.82
CA CYS A 233 -15.23 -22.82 2.62
C CYS A 233 -15.33 -24.14 3.40
N THR A 234 -14.91 -25.27 2.81
CA THR A 234 -14.83 -26.56 3.52
C THR A 234 -13.81 -26.53 4.67
N MET A 235 -12.62 -25.96 4.44
CA MET A 235 -11.62 -25.77 5.49
C MET A 235 -12.15 -24.89 6.62
N LEU A 236 -12.79 -23.77 6.28
CA LEU A 236 -13.35 -22.84 7.25
C LEU A 236 -14.43 -23.47 8.13
N ALA A 237 -15.34 -24.26 7.54
CA ALA A 237 -16.33 -25.02 8.28
C ALA A 237 -15.68 -26.05 9.21
N GLY A 238 -14.77 -26.87 8.68
CA GLY A 238 -14.12 -27.94 9.43
C GLY A 238 -13.27 -27.44 10.60
N GLU A 239 -12.77 -26.22 10.52
CA GLU A 239 -11.99 -25.60 11.60
C GLU A 239 -12.82 -24.79 12.60
N GLY A 240 -14.14 -24.65 12.39
CA GLY A 240 -15.02 -23.90 13.29
C GLY A 240 -14.99 -22.39 13.09
N GLY A 241 -14.41 -21.89 12.01
CA GLY A 241 -14.31 -20.45 11.75
C GLY A 241 -15.64 -19.79 11.39
N MET A 242 -16.67 -20.56 11.05
CA MET A 242 -18.02 -20.04 10.74
C MET A 242 -18.65 -19.30 11.91
N GLN A 243 -18.54 -19.85 13.13
CA GLN A 243 -19.08 -19.20 14.32
C GLN A 243 -18.38 -17.86 14.57
N LEU A 244 -17.05 -17.83 14.43
CA LEU A 244 -16.27 -16.60 14.58
C LEU A 244 -16.68 -15.51 13.57
N LEU A 245 -17.03 -15.88 12.34
CA LEU A 245 -17.53 -14.91 11.35
C LEU A 245 -18.92 -14.37 11.72
N CYS A 246 -19.82 -15.22 12.22
CA CYS A 246 -21.11 -14.79 12.74
C CYS A 246 -20.92 -13.83 13.92
N ASP A 247 -20.05 -14.19 14.87
CA ASP A 247 -19.74 -13.38 16.04
C ASP A 247 -19.24 -11.99 15.60
N VAL A 248 -18.30 -11.93 14.65
CA VAL A 248 -17.81 -10.64 14.12
C VAL A 248 -18.91 -9.85 13.41
N GLN A 249 -19.79 -10.50 12.64
CA GLN A 249 -20.90 -9.82 11.94
C GLN A 249 -21.89 -9.17 12.92
N GLU A 250 -22.18 -9.82 14.03
CA GLU A 250 -23.20 -9.41 15.02
C GLU A 250 -22.63 -8.50 16.12
N HIS A 251 -21.32 -8.49 16.34
CA HIS A 251 -20.70 -7.72 17.42
C HIS A 251 -20.85 -6.21 17.23
N SER A 252 -21.35 -5.51 18.25
CA SER A 252 -21.59 -4.06 18.22
C SER A 252 -20.30 -3.24 18.11
N GLU A 253 -19.21 -3.73 18.71
CA GLU A 253 -17.89 -3.08 18.67
C GLU A 253 -17.08 -3.40 17.41
N ALA A 254 -17.56 -4.31 16.55
CA ALA A 254 -16.88 -4.61 15.30
C ALA A 254 -16.98 -3.46 14.31
N ASP A 255 -15.83 -3.11 13.73
CA ASP A 255 -15.73 -2.09 12.69
C ASP A 255 -16.72 -2.38 11.54
N PRO A 256 -17.50 -1.39 11.03
CA PRO A 256 -18.53 -1.67 10.03
C PRO A 256 -18.01 -2.35 8.75
N PRO A 257 -16.82 -2.02 8.21
CA PRO A 257 -16.11 -2.83 7.23
C PRO A 257 -15.89 -4.30 7.61
N ALA A 258 -15.47 -4.61 8.84
CA ALA A 258 -15.25 -5.98 9.30
C ALA A 258 -16.54 -6.80 9.21
N ARG A 259 -17.65 -6.23 9.71
CA ARG A 259 -18.98 -6.84 9.62
C ARG A 259 -19.40 -7.12 8.17
N ARG A 260 -19.13 -6.18 7.25
CA ARG A 260 -19.44 -6.35 5.83
C ARG A 260 -18.63 -7.47 5.17
N ILE A 261 -17.32 -7.57 5.47
CA ILE A 261 -16.48 -8.64 4.92
C ILE A 261 -16.91 -9.99 5.49
N ALA A 262 -17.15 -10.07 6.80
CA ALA A 262 -17.65 -11.29 7.44
C ALA A 262 -18.97 -11.77 6.78
N ALA A 263 -19.92 -10.85 6.58
CA ALA A 263 -21.17 -11.14 5.89
C ALA A 263 -20.95 -11.63 4.44
N SER A 264 -20.00 -11.05 3.70
CA SER A 264 -19.65 -11.48 2.34
C SER A 264 -19.11 -12.91 2.31
N ILE A 265 -18.22 -13.27 3.25
CA ILE A 265 -17.68 -14.63 3.35
C ILE A 265 -18.80 -15.64 3.69
N LEU A 266 -19.71 -15.27 4.59
CA LEU A 266 -20.85 -16.09 4.97
C LEU A 266 -21.81 -16.30 3.79
N GLU A 267 -22.01 -15.29 2.93
CA GLU A 267 -22.83 -15.45 1.73
C GLU A 267 -22.13 -16.31 0.66
N ASP A 268 -20.82 -16.13 0.44
CA ASP A 268 -20.02 -17.00 -0.45
C ASP A 268 -20.11 -18.47 -0.01
N PHE A 269 -20.03 -18.69 1.31
CA PHE A 269 -20.25 -20.00 1.91
C PHE A 269 -21.64 -20.55 1.60
N ARG A 270 -22.69 -19.75 1.86
CA ARG A 270 -24.08 -20.15 1.61
C ARG A 270 -24.30 -20.53 0.15
N MET A 271 -23.82 -19.71 -0.77
CA MET A 271 -23.89 -19.94 -2.21
C MET A 271 -23.14 -21.20 -2.62
N HIS A 272 -21.99 -21.48 -2.02
CA HIS A 272 -21.23 -22.70 -2.31
C HIS A 272 -22.00 -23.98 -1.94
N PHE A 273 -22.52 -24.08 -0.71
CA PHE A 273 -23.21 -25.29 -0.25
C PHE A 273 -24.60 -25.47 -0.87
N MET A 274 -25.32 -24.37 -1.14
CA MET A 274 -26.57 -24.42 -1.91
C MET A 274 -26.36 -24.96 -3.34
N ASN A 275 -25.23 -24.62 -3.95
CA ASN A 275 -24.87 -25.13 -5.28
C ASN A 275 -24.40 -26.60 -5.26
N GLN A 276 -23.82 -27.08 -4.16
CA GLN A 276 -23.50 -28.51 -4.00
C GLN A 276 -24.75 -29.37 -3.81
N GLN A 277 -25.76 -28.90 -3.05
CA GLN A 277 -27.04 -29.63 -2.88
C GLN A 277 -27.87 -29.74 -4.16
N ARG A 278 -27.61 -28.88 -5.16
CA ARG A 278 -28.27 -28.90 -6.48
C ARG A 278 -27.60 -29.79 -7.52
N ARG A 279 -26.43 -30.37 -7.23
CA ARG A 279 -25.81 -31.36 -8.13
C ARG A 279 -26.42 -32.72 -7.82
N PRO A 280 -27.22 -33.32 -8.73
CA PRO A 280 -27.75 -34.65 -8.50
C PRO A 280 -26.57 -35.62 -8.42
N LEU A 281 -26.62 -36.51 -7.42
CA LEU A 281 -25.75 -37.69 -7.33
C LEU A 281 -25.92 -38.48 -8.64
N CYS A 282 -24.92 -38.40 -9.52
CA CYS A 282 -24.77 -39.28 -10.67
C CYS A 282 -23.81 -40.41 -10.28
#